data_AF-Q16R29-F1
#
_entry.id   AF-Q16R29-F1
#
_cell.length_a   1.000
_cell.length_b   1.000
_cell.length_c   1.000
_cell.angle_alpha   90.00
_cell.angle_beta   90.00
_cell.angle_gamma   90.00
#
_symmetry.space_group_name_H-M   'P 1'
#
loop_
_entity.id
_entity.type
_entity.pdbx_description
1 polymer ?
#
loop_
_entity_poly.entity_id
_entity_poly.type
_entity_poly.pdbx_seq_one_letter_code
_entity_poly.pdbx_strand_id
1 'polypeptide(L)'
;MAASNYMAFIGEWFKNEAKTIQQLMVYFYPSEKAIELYETKTKKVFLHKTRIEELSQSDFFIGAKLLIFGKQIVIVDYGDYNTKMKYGSEQRTFVMIFSEALQHLGEILQAINKTGLHIRQLKMLKIDDNYSWILKNFRSENSELCYFIDNIPSNLFVAMELTGENSYTRFKALCGHANTADEANVSAPACLRALYGSGVYCPSSASASDMESKFVFSNNDVRLCLKASVLFKNSTLCIIKPHAVRQGLTGEIVSQILQKGFIISAMKMLRIERPNCEEFLDVYKGVIPEFEVGRVPVPMVVMYQ
;
A
#
# COMPACT_ATOMS: atom_id res chain seq x y z
N MET A 1 13.48 31.02 11.23
CA MET A 1 12.01 30.86 11.34
C MET A 1 11.76 29.46 11.87
N ALA A 2 11.08 29.32 13.01
CA ALA A 2 10.80 28.01 13.59
C ALA A 2 9.98 27.19 12.59
N ALA A 3 10.46 26.00 12.23
CA ALA A 3 9.72 25.10 11.36
C ALA A 3 8.39 24.77 12.04
N SER A 4 7.28 25.11 11.38
CA SER A 4 5.93 24.76 11.83
C SER A 4 5.89 23.25 12.06
N ASN A 5 5.71 22.79 13.29
CA ASN A 5 5.80 21.36 13.66
C ASN A 5 4.51 20.58 13.34
N TYR A 6 3.77 21.03 12.32
CA TYR A 6 2.49 20.48 11.90
C TYR A 6 2.48 20.23 10.39
N MET A 7 1.55 19.40 9.95
CA MET A 7 1.26 19.11 8.55
C MET A 7 -0.14 19.63 8.25
N ALA A 8 -0.27 20.46 7.21
CA ALA A 8 -1.55 21.03 6.82
C ALA A 8 -2.07 20.36 5.54
N PHE A 9 -3.34 19.97 5.55
CA PHE A 9 -4.04 19.36 4.42
C PHE A 9 -5.40 20.00 4.20
N ILE A 10 -5.90 19.93 2.98
CA ILE A 10 -7.29 20.19 2.65
C ILE A 10 -8.01 18.84 2.67
N GLY A 11 -9.02 18.73 3.52
CA GLY A 11 -9.88 17.57 3.63
C GLY A 11 -11.31 17.89 3.19
N GLU A 12 -11.99 16.90 2.61
CA GLU A 12 -13.40 16.96 2.25
C GLU A 12 -14.18 15.96 3.07
N TRP A 13 -15.21 16.45 3.76
CA TRP A 13 -16.17 15.63 4.47
C TRP A 13 -17.53 15.71 3.77
N PHE A 14 -17.99 14.57 3.26
CA PHE A 14 -19.32 14.45 2.67
C PHE A 14 -20.38 14.29 3.76
N LYS A 15 -21.32 15.24 3.83
CA LYS A 15 -22.47 15.18 4.73
C LYS A 15 -23.61 14.44 4.05
N ASN A 16 -23.83 13.18 4.44
CA ASN A 16 -24.89 12.34 3.88
C ASN A 16 -26.28 13.01 3.96
N GLU A 17 -26.61 13.61 5.11
CA GLU A 17 -27.92 14.23 5.37
C GLU A 17 -28.20 15.42 4.44
N ALA A 18 -27.19 16.27 4.23
CA ALA A 18 -27.32 17.49 3.44
C ALA A 18 -26.91 17.31 1.97
N LYS A 19 -26.41 16.11 1.59
CA LYS A 19 -25.77 15.82 0.29
C LYS A 19 -24.77 16.90 -0.15
N THR A 20 -24.04 17.48 0.81
CA THR A 20 -23.08 18.55 0.56
C THR A 20 -21.67 18.13 0.99
N ILE A 21 -20.68 18.64 0.26
CA ILE A 21 -19.27 18.49 0.62
C ILE A 21 -18.87 19.71 1.44
N GLN A 22 -18.35 19.47 2.65
CA GLN A 22 -17.73 20.50 3.47
C GLN A 22 -16.21 20.37 3.38
N GLN A 23 -15.54 21.45 2.99
CA GLN A 23 -14.08 21.53 2.99
C GLN A 23 -13.57 21.96 4.36
N LEU A 24 -12.57 21.22 4.85
CA LEU A 24 -11.94 21.39 6.14
C LEU A 24 -10.43 21.55 5.95
N MET A 25 -9.82 22.47 6.66
CA MET A 25 -8.39 22.51 6.85
C MET A 25 -8.02 21.54 7.97
N VAL A 26 -7.14 20.60 7.68
CA VAL A 26 -6.72 19.52 8.57
C VAL A 26 -5.27 19.78 9.00
N TYR A 27 -5.06 20.06 10.28
CA TYR A 27 -3.73 20.20 10.87
C TYR A 27 -3.40 18.96 11.69
N PHE A 28 -2.32 18.26 11.33
CA PHE A 28 -1.81 17.13 12.10
C PHE A 28 -0.48 17.51 12.75
N TYR A 29 -0.32 17.15 14.03
CA TYR A 29 0.86 17.42 14.85
C TYR A 29 1.54 16.08 15.18
N PRO A 30 2.55 15.64 14.39
CA PRO A 30 3.13 14.30 14.52
C PRO A 30 3.70 14.01 15.91
N SER A 31 4.40 15.00 16.50
CA SER A 31 5.03 14.88 17.82
C SER A 31 4.03 14.65 18.95
N GLU A 32 2.82 15.19 18.81
CA GLU A 32 1.77 15.12 19.83
C GLU A 32 0.70 14.07 19.49
N LYS A 33 0.78 13.47 18.29
CA LYS A 33 -0.28 12.64 17.69
C LYS A 33 -1.66 13.32 17.80
N ALA A 34 -1.70 14.62 17.51
CA ALA A 34 -2.91 15.42 17.64
C ALA A 34 -3.39 15.93 16.29
N ILE A 35 -4.70 16.12 16.16
CA ILE A 35 -5.34 16.67 14.98
C ILE A 35 -6.22 17.86 15.35
N GLU A 36 -6.24 18.87 14.49
CA GLU A 36 -7.09 20.05 14.62
C GLU A 36 -7.75 20.33 13.27
N LEU A 37 -9.05 20.65 13.28
CA LEU A 37 -9.84 20.86 12.06
C LEU A 37 -10.48 22.23 12.07
N TYR A 38 -10.38 22.95 10.96
CA TYR A 38 -11.06 24.23 10.74
C TYR A 38 -11.92 24.18 9.48
N GLU A 39 -13.05 24.85 9.49
CA GLU A 39 -13.80 25.06 8.25
C GLU A 39 -13.07 26.07 7.34
N THR A 40 -12.86 25.73 6.07
CA THR A 40 -12.06 26.58 5.17
C THR A 40 -12.69 27.94 4.92
N LYS A 41 -14.02 28.01 4.78
CA LYS A 41 -14.78 29.22 4.44
C LYS A 41 -14.90 30.19 5.62
N THR A 42 -15.25 29.68 6.79
CA THR A 42 -15.55 30.51 7.97
C THR A 42 -14.36 30.65 8.91
N LYS A 43 -13.31 29.82 8.73
CA LYS A 43 -12.19 29.65 9.66
C LYS A 43 -12.62 29.28 11.08
N LYS A 44 -13.87 28.86 11.28
CA LYS A 44 -14.36 28.39 12.57
C LYS A 44 -13.73 27.04 12.89
N VAL A 45 -13.41 26.84 14.17
CA VAL A 45 -12.94 25.55 14.68
C VAL A 45 -14.05 24.53 14.46
N PHE A 46 -13.72 23.46 13.75
CA PHE A 46 -14.59 22.30 13.58
C PHE A 46 -14.27 21.22 14.63
N LEU A 47 -12.98 21.06 14.94
CA LEU A 47 -12.48 20.18 16.00
C LEU A 47 -11.26 20.85 16.62
N HIS A 48 -11.32 21.10 17.93
CA HIS A 48 -10.16 21.58 18.69
C HIS A 48 -9.05 20.52 18.67
N LYS A 49 -7.80 20.97 18.80
CA LYS A 49 -6.63 20.09 18.87
C LYS A 49 -6.85 18.92 19.83
N THR A 50 -7.00 17.72 19.27
CA THR A 50 -7.37 16.50 20.00
C THR A 50 -6.38 15.40 19.68
N ARG A 51 -5.88 14.71 20.71
CA ARG A 51 -4.94 13.59 20.57
C ARG A 51 -5.68 12.33 20.10
N ILE A 52 -5.14 11.67 19.07
CA ILE A 52 -5.61 10.41 18.52
C ILE A 52 -4.39 9.51 18.34
N GLU A 53 -4.19 8.56 19.26
CA GLU A 53 -2.95 7.76 19.33
C GLU A 53 -2.75 6.84 18.12
N GLU A 54 -3.86 6.49 17.49
CA GLU A 54 -3.94 5.62 16.33
C GLU A 54 -3.48 6.29 15.03
N LEU A 55 -3.42 7.62 14.98
CA LEU A 55 -2.98 8.35 13.79
C LEU A 55 -1.46 8.52 13.78
N SER A 56 -0.90 8.25 12.61
CA SER A 56 0.52 8.37 12.29
C SER A 56 0.71 9.30 11.10
N GLN A 57 1.92 9.82 10.93
CA GLN A 57 2.25 10.67 9.79
C GLN A 57 1.95 10.00 8.44
N SER A 58 2.20 8.68 8.34
CA SER A 58 1.94 7.89 7.13
C SER A 58 0.45 7.76 6.76
N ASP A 59 -0.47 8.11 7.66
CA ASP A 59 -1.90 8.10 7.36
C ASP A 59 -2.33 9.34 6.53
N PHE A 60 -1.49 10.38 6.47
CA PHE A 60 -1.81 11.65 5.81
C PHE A 60 -1.11 11.79 4.45
N PHE A 61 -1.82 11.40 3.39
CA PHE A 61 -1.41 11.60 1.99
C PHE A 61 -2.63 11.96 1.13
N ILE A 62 -2.40 12.51 -0.06
CA ILE A 62 -3.51 12.86 -0.98
C ILE A 62 -4.30 11.60 -1.39
N GLY A 63 -5.61 11.65 -1.17
CA GLY A 63 -6.55 10.54 -1.33
C GLY A 63 -6.76 9.69 -0.08
N ALA A 64 -6.09 9.98 1.04
CA ALA A 64 -6.32 9.28 2.30
C ALA A 64 -7.75 9.50 2.81
N LYS A 65 -8.39 8.44 3.29
CA LYS A 65 -9.71 8.50 3.93
C LYS A 65 -9.52 8.33 5.44
N LEU A 66 -9.57 9.42 6.19
CA LEU A 66 -9.37 9.45 7.65
C LEU A 66 -10.72 9.43 8.36
N LEU A 67 -10.90 8.54 9.33
CA LEU A 67 -12.08 8.55 10.18
C LEU A 67 -11.76 9.25 11.49
N ILE A 68 -12.33 10.44 11.65
CA ILE A 68 -12.11 11.30 12.82
C ILE A 68 -13.47 11.51 13.48
N PHE A 69 -13.66 10.99 14.70
CA PHE A 69 -14.90 11.07 15.47
C PHE A 69 -16.16 10.68 14.66
N GLY A 70 -16.09 9.56 13.94
CA GLY A 70 -17.20 9.05 13.13
C GLY A 70 -17.41 9.76 11.78
N LYS A 71 -16.59 10.76 11.45
CA LYS A 71 -16.64 11.48 10.17
C LYS A 71 -15.50 11.01 9.27
N GLN A 72 -15.83 10.58 8.06
CA GLN A 72 -14.84 10.19 7.06
C GLN A 72 -14.41 11.44 6.27
N ILE A 73 -13.20 11.92 6.55
CA ILE A 73 -12.57 13.05 5.91
C ILE A 73 -11.60 12.52 4.84
N VAL A 74 -11.81 12.92 3.58
CA VAL A 74 -10.94 12.55 2.47
C VAL A 74 -9.91 13.66 2.28
N ILE A 75 -8.63 13.36 2.39
CA ILE A 75 -7.56 14.33 2.11
C ILE A 75 -7.49 14.55 0.59
N VAL A 76 -7.72 15.78 0.13
CA VAL A 76 -7.81 16.11 -1.30
C VAL A 76 -6.62 16.93 -1.81
N ASP A 77 -6.02 17.76 -0.96
CA ASP A 77 -4.82 18.54 -1.31
C ASP A 77 -3.98 18.87 -0.07
N TYR A 78 -2.82 19.47 -0.27
CA TYR A 78 -2.00 20.05 0.77
C TYR A 78 -2.54 21.42 1.18
N GLY A 79 -2.57 21.69 2.48
CA GLY A 79 -3.07 22.93 3.06
C GLY A 79 -2.06 24.08 3.01
N ASP A 80 -0.77 23.77 2.88
CA ASP A 80 0.29 24.77 2.74
C ASP A 80 1.45 24.29 1.82
N TYR A 81 2.25 25.26 1.38
CA TYR A 81 3.39 25.03 0.51
C TYR A 81 4.48 24.18 1.18
N ASN A 82 4.70 24.34 2.49
CA ASN A 82 5.74 23.62 3.22
C ASN A 82 5.44 22.12 3.30
N THR A 83 4.20 21.77 3.64
CA THR A 83 3.69 20.40 3.66
C THR A 83 3.71 19.83 2.24
N LYS A 84 3.33 20.61 1.22
CA LYS A 84 3.42 20.18 -0.17
C LYS A 84 4.85 19.90 -0.63
N MET A 85 5.82 20.72 -0.25
CA MET A 85 7.22 20.46 -0.61
C MET A 85 7.80 19.26 0.14
N LYS A 86 7.45 19.12 1.43
CA LYS A 86 7.97 18.05 2.28
C LYS A 86 7.33 16.69 2.03
N TYR A 87 6.04 16.64 1.72
CA TYR A 87 5.25 15.40 1.58
C TYR A 87 4.62 15.22 0.20
N GLY A 88 4.46 16.28 -0.59
CA GLY A 88 4.12 16.17 -2.01
C GLY A 88 5.22 15.50 -2.84
N SER A 89 6.42 15.39 -2.27
CA SER A 89 7.56 14.63 -2.79
C SER A 89 7.62 13.21 -2.25
N GLU A 90 6.58 12.67 -1.60
CA GLU A 90 6.52 11.25 -1.23
C GLU A 90 6.67 10.38 -2.49
N GLN A 91 7.91 9.94 -2.69
CA GLN A 91 8.28 9.11 -3.82
C GLN A 91 7.57 7.77 -3.67
N ARG A 92 7.08 7.26 -4.79
CA ARG A 92 6.47 5.93 -4.88
C ARG A 92 7.42 5.01 -5.58
N THR A 93 7.57 3.82 -5.02
CA THR A 93 8.39 2.78 -5.62
C THR A 93 7.55 1.58 -5.97
N PHE A 94 7.54 1.24 -7.24
CA PHE A 94 6.93 0.02 -7.74
C PHE A 94 7.86 -1.17 -7.50
N VAL A 95 7.28 -2.29 -7.10
CA VAL A 95 7.99 -3.53 -6.81
C VAL A 95 7.18 -4.69 -7.37
N MET A 96 7.86 -5.66 -7.99
CA MET A 96 7.26 -6.95 -8.33
C MET A 96 8.08 -8.09 -7.74
N ILE A 97 7.37 -9.09 -7.21
CA ILE A 97 7.93 -10.33 -6.68
C ILE A 97 7.35 -11.46 -7.53
N PHE A 98 8.21 -12.21 -8.22
CA PHE A 98 7.82 -13.32 -9.08
C PHE A 98 7.68 -14.63 -8.30
N SER A 99 7.14 -15.65 -8.99
CA SER A 99 6.79 -16.96 -8.45
C SER A 99 7.89 -17.62 -7.61
N GLU A 100 9.15 -17.46 -8.01
CA GLU A 100 10.33 -18.08 -7.42
C GLU A 100 10.63 -17.57 -6.01
N ALA A 101 10.27 -16.30 -5.74
CA ALA A 101 10.47 -15.63 -4.48
C ALA A 101 9.21 -15.61 -3.59
N LEU A 102 8.06 -16.12 -4.07
CA LEU A 102 6.81 -16.09 -3.30
C LEU A 102 6.86 -16.93 -2.01
N GLN A 103 7.63 -18.02 -2.01
CA GLN A 103 7.86 -18.82 -0.80
C GLN A 103 8.62 -18.05 0.30
N HIS A 104 9.34 -16.98 -0.08
CA HIS A 104 10.05 -16.07 0.83
C HIS A 104 9.34 -14.72 0.98
N LEU A 105 8.08 -14.60 0.52
CA LEU A 105 7.35 -13.32 0.51
C LEU A 105 7.34 -12.66 1.90
N GLY A 106 7.13 -13.43 2.96
CA GLY A 106 7.14 -12.88 4.32
C GLY A 106 8.47 -12.25 4.73
N GLU A 107 9.60 -12.88 4.37
CA GLU A 107 10.95 -12.38 4.65
C GLU A 107 11.23 -11.09 3.87
N ILE A 108 10.80 -11.03 2.60
CA ILE A 108 10.91 -9.83 1.76
C ILE A 108 10.07 -8.69 2.34
N LEU A 109 8.83 -8.96 2.76
CA LEU A 109 7.95 -7.96 3.40
C LEU A 109 8.56 -7.42 4.70
N GLN A 110 9.17 -8.28 5.51
CA GLN A 110 9.88 -7.85 6.72
C GLN A 110 11.10 -6.99 6.38
N ALA A 111 11.89 -7.37 5.37
CA ALA A 111 13.05 -6.61 4.93
C ALA A 111 12.64 -5.20 4.43
N ILE A 112 11.56 -5.11 3.65
CA ILE A 112 10.98 -3.82 3.21
C ILE A 112 10.59 -2.97 4.42
N ASN A 113 9.84 -3.54 5.37
CA ASN A 113 9.38 -2.79 6.53
C ASN A 113 10.55 -2.27 7.40
N LYS A 114 11.63 -3.03 7.53
CA LYS A 114 12.85 -2.60 8.25
C LYS A 114 13.54 -1.36 7.63
N THR A 115 13.32 -1.07 6.35
CA THR A 115 13.85 0.15 5.70
C THR A 115 13.04 1.41 6.00
N GLY A 116 11.94 1.29 6.76
CA GLY A 116 11.01 2.38 7.03
C GLY A 116 10.11 2.73 5.83
N LEU A 117 10.02 1.84 4.84
CA LEU A 117 9.08 1.95 3.72
C LEU A 117 7.76 1.30 4.08
N HIS A 118 6.67 1.92 3.65
CA HIS A 118 5.31 1.44 3.89
C HIS A 118 4.70 0.91 2.60
N ILE A 119 3.93 -0.17 2.72
CA ILE A 119 3.20 -0.74 1.60
C ILE A 119 1.88 0.02 1.46
N ARG A 120 1.76 0.81 0.39
CA ARG A 120 0.54 1.57 0.08
C ARG A 120 -0.52 0.69 -0.56
N GLN A 121 -0.10 -0.18 -1.48
CA GLN A 121 -0.96 -1.12 -2.18
C GLN A 121 -0.19 -2.40 -2.49
N LEU A 122 -0.88 -3.53 -2.43
CA LEU A 122 -0.35 -4.86 -2.75
C LEU A 122 -1.42 -5.67 -3.46
N LYS A 123 -1.08 -6.31 -4.58
CA LYS A 123 -1.94 -7.28 -5.25
C LYS A 123 -1.11 -8.46 -5.76
N MET A 124 -1.55 -9.68 -5.45
CA MET A 124 -1.14 -10.89 -6.17
C MET A 124 -1.99 -11.01 -7.44
N LEU A 125 -1.32 -11.13 -8.58
CA LEU A 125 -1.92 -11.07 -9.90
C LEU A 125 -1.40 -12.22 -10.74
N LYS A 126 -2.28 -12.74 -11.59
CA LYS A 126 -1.93 -13.69 -12.64
C LYS A 126 -2.20 -13.07 -14.00
N ILE A 127 -1.25 -13.18 -14.92
CA ILE A 127 -1.45 -12.80 -16.32
C ILE A 127 -2.36 -13.84 -16.97
N ASP A 128 -3.43 -13.37 -17.60
CA ASP A 128 -4.27 -14.17 -18.47
C ASP A 128 -3.61 -14.28 -19.85
N ASP A 129 -3.23 -15.49 -20.23
CA ASP A 129 -2.58 -15.79 -21.51
C ASP A 129 -3.39 -15.30 -22.72
N ASN A 130 -4.73 -15.29 -22.62
CA ASN A 130 -5.62 -14.84 -23.70
C ASN A 130 -5.51 -13.35 -24.00
N TYR A 131 -5.05 -12.55 -23.02
CA TYR A 131 -4.93 -11.10 -23.12
C TYR A 131 -3.48 -10.62 -23.02
N SER A 132 -2.52 -11.54 -22.97
CA SER A 132 -1.08 -11.23 -22.93
C SER A 132 -0.63 -10.32 -24.09
N TRP A 133 -1.28 -10.39 -25.24
CA TRP A 133 -1.03 -9.52 -26.40
C TRP A 133 -1.40 -8.06 -26.15
N ILE A 134 -2.39 -7.77 -25.30
CA ILE A 134 -2.77 -6.39 -24.95
C ILE A 134 -1.61 -5.72 -24.20
N LEU A 135 -0.93 -6.47 -23.33
CA LEU A 135 0.29 -6.01 -22.66
C LEU A 135 1.43 -5.69 -23.65
N LYS A 136 1.39 -6.23 -24.90
CA LYS A 136 2.35 -5.91 -25.97
C LYS A 136 2.09 -4.55 -26.62
N ASN A 137 0.83 -4.15 -26.72
CA ASN A 137 0.43 -2.90 -27.36
C ASN A 137 0.65 -1.66 -26.48
N PHE A 138 0.65 -1.83 -25.16
CA PHE A 138 0.92 -0.75 -24.21
C PHE A 138 2.40 -0.57 -23.87
N ARG A 139 3.29 -1.30 -24.54
CA ARG A 139 4.74 -1.24 -24.29
C ARG A 139 5.31 0.04 -24.89
N SER A 140 6.12 0.73 -24.11
CA SER A 140 7.27 1.40 -24.71
C SER A 140 8.31 0.31 -25.01
N GLU A 141 8.92 0.34 -26.19
CA GLU A 141 9.92 -0.65 -26.63
C GLU A 141 11.14 -0.79 -25.68
N ASN A 142 11.24 0.03 -24.64
CA ASN A 142 12.39 0.17 -23.74
C ASN A 142 12.12 -0.08 -22.24
N SER A 143 11.00 -0.68 -21.85
CA SER A 143 10.77 -1.01 -20.43
C SER A 143 11.24 -2.43 -20.09
N GLU A 144 12.22 -2.56 -19.19
CA GLU A 144 12.70 -3.85 -18.66
C GLU A 144 11.56 -4.72 -18.10
N LEU A 145 10.49 -4.11 -17.58
CA LEU A 145 9.30 -4.84 -17.16
C LEU A 145 8.67 -5.66 -18.28
N CYS A 146 8.72 -5.21 -19.52
CA CYS A 146 8.12 -5.93 -20.63
C CYS A 146 8.82 -7.27 -20.87
N TYR A 147 10.15 -7.29 -20.72
CA TYR A 147 10.94 -8.52 -20.79
C TYR A 147 10.58 -9.47 -19.65
N PHE A 148 10.43 -8.95 -18.42
CA PHE A 148 10.05 -9.78 -17.29
C PHE A 148 8.63 -10.31 -17.42
N ILE A 149 7.67 -9.48 -17.85
CA ILE A 149 6.27 -9.86 -18.09
C ILE A 149 6.15 -10.99 -19.13
N ASP A 150 6.95 -10.95 -20.19
CA ASP A 150 6.95 -12.01 -21.23
C ASP A 150 7.52 -13.34 -20.74
N ASN A 151 8.35 -13.31 -19.69
CA ASN A 151 9.06 -14.48 -19.19
C ASN A 151 8.67 -14.83 -17.75
N ILE A 152 7.54 -14.36 -17.22
CA ILE A 152 7.11 -14.69 -15.85
C ILE A 152 6.81 -16.18 -15.79
N PRO A 153 7.60 -16.98 -15.05
CA PRO A 153 7.25 -18.38 -14.86
C PRO A 153 5.94 -18.46 -14.08
N SER A 154 5.03 -19.32 -14.55
CA SER A 154 3.66 -19.51 -14.04
C SER A 154 2.68 -18.34 -14.22
N ASN A 155 3.10 -17.23 -14.85
CA ASN A 155 2.30 -16.01 -15.01
C ASN A 155 1.84 -15.36 -13.69
N LEU A 156 2.40 -15.76 -12.54
CA LEU A 156 2.00 -15.32 -11.20
C LEU A 156 3.05 -14.40 -10.57
N PHE A 157 2.60 -13.27 -10.03
CA PHE A 157 3.46 -12.33 -9.33
C PHE A 157 2.70 -11.52 -8.27
N VAL A 158 3.43 -10.94 -7.34
CA VAL A 158 2.92 -9.93 -6.39
C VAL A 158 3.45 -8.56 -6.81
N ALA A 159 2.54 -7.65 -7.15
CA ALA A 159 2.86 -6.25 -7.40
C ALA A 159 2.60 -5.41 -6.15
N MET A 160 3.47 -4.43 -5.90
CA MET A 160 3.43 -3.57 -4.73
C MET A 160 3.75 -2.12 -5.10
N GLU A 161 3.10 -1.19 -4.39
CA GLU A 161 3.49 0.22 -4.38
C GLU A 161 3.98 0.56 -2.96
N LEU A 162 5.25 0.93 -2.85
CA LEU A 162 5.89 1.37 -1.61
C LEU A 162 5.91 2.90 -1.53
N THR A 163 5.73 3.43 -0.34
CA THR A 163 5.81 4.87 -0.05
C THR A 163 6.75 5.13 1.11
N GLY A 164 7.46 6.26 1.04
CA GLY A 164 8.36 6.71 2.08
C GLY A 164 9.33 7.76 1.54
N GLU A 165 10.09 8.36 2.45
CA GLU A 165 11.15 9.30 2.09
C GLU A 165 12.23 8.60 1.27
N ASN A 166 12.56 9.17 0.10
CA ASN A 166 13.53 8.59 -0.85
C ASN A 166 13.24 7.11 -1.16
N SER A 167 11.96 6.76 -1.30
CA SER A 167 11.54 5.35 -1.37
C SER A 167 12.25 4.57 -2.46
N TYR A 168 12.50 5.20 -3.61
CA TYR A 168 13.16 4.54 -4.74
C TYR A 168 14.60 4.19 -4.38
N THR A 169 15.36 5.17 -3.88
CA THR A 169 16.75 4.97 -3.50
C THR A 169 16.89 3.95 -2.36
N ARG A 170 16.02 4.01 -1.35
CA ARG A 170 16.04 3.05 -0.23
C ARG A 170 15.72 1.63 -0.68
N PHE A 171 14.68 1.46 -1.50
CA PHE A 171 14.33 0.14 -2.03
C PHE A 171 15.38 -0.38 -3.01
N LYS A 172 15.95 0.48 -3.87
CA LYS A 172 17.03 0.10 -4.79
C LYS A 172 18.27 -0.39 -4.03
N ALA A 173 18.64 0.27 -2.94
CA ALA A 173 19.72 -0.18 -2.07
C ALA A 173 19.43 -1.54 -1.43
N LEU A 174 18.17 -1.78 -1.00
CA LEU A 174 17.73 -3.07 -0.47
C LEU A 174 17.75 -4.18 -1.55
N CYS A 175 17.33 -3.85 -2.76
CA CYS A 175 17.31 -4.79 -3.89
C CYS A 175 18.72 -5.14 -4.35
N GLY A 176 19.67 -4.21 -4.29
CA GLY A 176 21.00 -4.31 -4.86
C GLY A 176 21.16 -3.49 -6.13
N HIS A 177 22.33 -2.90 -6.32
CA HIS A 177 22.64 -2.04 -7.46
C HIS A 177 23.08 -2.81 -8.71
N ALA A 178 23.66 -4.01 -8.51
CA ALA A 178 24.10 -4.91 -9.57
C ALA A 178 22.91 -5.39 -10.41
N ASN A 179 23.09 -5.59 -11.72
CA ASN A 179 21.99 -6.01 -12.60
C ASN A 179 21.74 -7.52 -12.54
N THR A 180 22.77 -8.31 -12.18
CA THR A 180 22.71 -9.77 -12.11
C THR A 180 22.84 -10.28 -10.68
N ALA A 181 22.39 -11.51 -10.43
CA ALA A 181 22.49 -12.16 -9.14
C ALA A 181 23.96 -12.44 -8.74
N ASP A 182 24.81 -12.81 -9.70
CA ASP A 182 26.22 -13.14 -9.45
C ASP A 182 27.02 -11.91 -9.02
N GLU A 183 26.83 -10.78 -9.70
CA GLU A 183 27.42 -9.50 -9.29
C GLU A 183 26.90 -9.04 -7.92
N ALA A 184 25.61 -9.27 -7.64
CA ALA A 184 25.00 -8.94 -6.36
C ALA A 184 25.59 -9.80 -5.22
N ASN A 185 25.83 -11.09 -5.46
CA ASN A 185 26.44 -11.99 -4.49
C ASN A 185 27.84 -11.54 -4.06
N VAL A 186 28.62 -10.97 -4.98
CA VAL A 186 29.97 -10.46 -4.69
C VAL A 186 29.93 -9.09 -4.01
N SER A 187 29.10 -8.18 -4.50
CA SER A 187 29.08 -6.77 -4.04
C SER A 187 28.25 -6.56 -2.78
N ALA A 188 27.13 -7.26 -2.63
CA ALA A 188 26.17 -7.10 -1.53
C ALA A 188 25.39 -8.41 -1.30
N PRO A 189 26.00 -9.44 -0.69
CA PRO A 189 25.41 -10.78 -0.57
C PRO A 189 24.09 -10.83 0.24
N ALA A 190 23.82 -9.81 1.06
CA ALA A 190 22.59 -9.71 1.85
C ALA A 190 21.44 -8.98 1.12
N CYS A 191 21.64 -8.47 -0.09
CA CYS A 191 20.58 -7.77 -0.84
C CYS A 191 19.55 -8.75 -1.43
N LEU A 192 18.35 -8.28 -1.73
CA LEU A 192 17.27 -9.14 -2.22
C LEU A 192 17.65 -9.86 -3.53
N ARG A 193 18.41 -9.21 -4.41
CA ARG A 193 18.84 -9.80 -5.68
C ARG A 193 19.88 -10.90 -5.52
N ALA A 194 20.76 -10.79 -4.52
CA ALA A 194 21.69 -11.86 -4.17
C ALA A 194 20.94 -13.07 -3.59
N LEU A 195 19.97 -12.83 -2.71
CA LEU A 195 19.21 -13.87 -2.03
C LEU A 195 18.18 -14.58 -2.92
N TYR A 196 17.48 -13.84 -3.77
CA TYR A 196 16.32 -14.34 -4.53
C TYR A 196 16.50 -14.26 -6.05
N GLY A 197 17.66 -13.81 -6.52
CA GLY A 197 17.99 -13.74 -7.96
C GLY A 197 17.01 -12.88 -8.75
N SER A 198 16.49 -13.45 -9.84
CA SER A 198 15.47 -12.85 -10.70
C SER A 198 14.10 -12.75 -10.04
N GLY A 199 13.87 -13.33 -8.85
CA GLY A 199 12.58 -13.36 -8.17
C GLY A 199 12.09 -12.00 -7.67
N VAL A 200 12.94 -10.97 -7.61
CA VAL A 200 12.56 -9.61 -7.21
C VAL A 200 12.92 -8.61 -8.31
N TYR A 201 11.91 -7.93 -8.83
CA TYR A 201 12.07 -6.85 -9.78
C TYR A 201 12.05 -5.49 -9.08
N CYS A 202 13.02 -4.65 -9.45
CA CYS A 202 13.10 -3.25 -9.08
C CYS A 202 13.26 -2.42 -10.36
N PRO A 203 12.47 -1.36 -10.55
CA PRO A 203 12.61 -0.44 -11.68
C PRO A 203 14.01 0.15 -11.81
N SER A 204 14.35 0.58 -13.03
CA SER A 204 15.65 1.18 -13.37
C SER A 204 15.79 2.64 -12.93
N SER A 205 14.68 3.34 -12.74
CA SER A 205 14.64 4.74 -12.26
C SER A 205 13.36 5.07 -11.51
N ALA A 206 13.36 6.16 -10.74
CA ALA A 206 12.16 6.65 -10.07
C ALA A 206 11.03 7.02 -11.05
N SER A 207 11.38 7.55 -12.24
CA SER A 207 10.40 7.86 -13.29
C SER A 207 9.79 6.60 -13.90
N ALA A 208 10.60 5.56 -14.16
CA ALA A 208 10.12 4.26 -14.62
C ALA A 208 9.15 3.65 -13.59
N SER A 209 9.57 3.65 -12.32
CA SER A 209 8.75 3.18 -11.20
C SER A 209 7.34 3.81 -11.16
N ASP A 210 7.22 5.12 -11.35
CA ASP A 210 5.91 5.80 -11.36
C ASP A 210 5.05 5.40 -12.58
N MET A 211 5.65 5.32 -13.77
CA MET A 211 4.95 4.87 -14.98
C MET A 211 4.44 3.44 -14.83
N GLU A 212 5.27 2.55 -14.29
CA GLU A 212 4.98 1.13 -14.10
C GLU A 212 3.93 0.89 -13.02
N SER A 213 4.00 1.63 -11.90
CA SER A 213 2.95 1.63 -10.88
C SER A 213 1.59 2.02 -11.47
N LYS A 214 1.56 3.11 -12.27
CA LYS A 214 0.34 3.58 -12.94
C LYS A 214 -0.19 2.53 -13.93
N PHE A 215 0.70 1.91 -14.70
CA PHE A 215 0.34 0.86 -15.64
C PHE A 215 -0.33 -0.33 -14.94
N VAL A 216 0.22 -0.82 -13.82
CA VAL A 216 -0.32 -2.01 -13.14
C VAL A 216 -1.56 -1.71 -12.29
N PHE A 217 -1.61 -0.56 -11.61
CA PHE A 217 -2.64 -0.30 -10.61
C PHE A 217 -3.77 0.63 -11.05
N SER A 218 -3.47 1.55 -11.97
CA SER A 218 -4.38 2.63 -12.38
C SER A 218 -4.95 2.42 -13.79
N ASN A 219 -4.29 1.63 -14.64
CA ASN A 219 -4.79 1.35 -15.98
C ASN A 219 -5.95 0.34 -15.93
N ASN A 220 -7.12 0.75 -16.40
CA ASN A 220 -8.31 -0.11 -16.44
C ASN A 220 -8.22 -1.18 -17.54
N ASP A 221 -7.54 -0.90 -18.65
CA ASP A 221 -7.41 -1.84 -19.77
C ASP A 221 -6.56 -3.05 -19.38
N VAL A 222 -5.55 -2.83 -18.53
CA VAL A 222 -4.66 -3.86 -17.99
C VAL A 222 -5.39 -4.81 -17.02
N ARG A 223 -6.52 -4.38 -16.43
CA ARG A 223 -7.34 -5.26 -15.57
C ARG A 223 -8.01 -6.40 -16.33
N LEU A 224 -8.17 -6.27 -17.65
CA LEU A 224 -8.63 -7.37 -18.50
C LEU A 224 -7.58 -8.49 -18.57
N CYS A 225 -6.30 -8.14 -18.42
CA CYS A 225 -5.16 -9.06 -18.51
C CYS A 225 -4.73 -9.59 -17.14
N LEU A 226 -4.77 -8.75 -16.10
CA LEU A 226 -4.32 -9.11 -14.75
C LEU A 226 -5.50 -9.57 -13.90
N LYS A 227 -5.60 -10.89 -13.71
CA LYS A 227 -6.65 -11.52 -12.92
C LYS A 227 -6.17 -11.83 -11.51
N ALA A 228 -7.13 -11.94 -10.59
CA ALA A 228 -6.85 -12.50 -9.28
C ALA A 228 -6.49 -13.98 -9.42
N SER A 229 -5.46 -14.42 -8.71
CA SER A 229 -4.95 -15.79 -8.73
C SER A 229 -5.71 -16.76 -7.80
N VAL A 230 -6.89 -16.36 -7.32
CA VAL A 230 -7.63 -17.07 -6.27
C VAL A 230 -7.98 -18.50 -6.68
N LEU A 231 -7.70 -19.44 -5.79
CA LEU A 231 -8.21 -20.80 -5.85
C LEU A 231 -9.32 -20.97 -4.81
N PHE A 232 -10.49 -21.44 -5.24
CA PHE A 232 -11.67 -21.58 -4.36
C PHE A 232 -11.84 -22.98 -3.76
N LYS A 233 -10.92 -23.91 -4.03
CA LYS A 233 -11.00 -25.30 -3.54
C LYS A 233 -10.04 -25.48 -2.37
N ASN A 234 -10.55 -25.99 -1.25
CA ASN A 234 -9.79 -26.23 -0.01
C ASN A 234 -9.04 -24.98 0.50
N SER A 235 -9.67 -23.82 0.37
CA SER A 235 -9.10 -22.54 0.77
C SER A 235 -9.82 -21.93 1.97
N THR A 236 -9.09 -21.13 2.75
CA THR A 236 -9.61 -20.28 3.81
C THR A 236 -9.30 -18.82 3.54
N LEU A 237 -9.99 -17.95 4.25
CA LEU A 237 -9.74 -16.52 4.24
C LEU A 237 -8.98 -16.12 5.50
N CYS A 238 -7.79 -15.53 5.32
CA CYS A 238 -7.04 -14.88 6.40
C CYS A 238 -7.08 -13.36 6.22
N ILE A 239 -7.43 -12.65 7.30
CA ILE A 239 -7.45 -11.18 7.33
C ILE A 239 -6.35 -10.71 8.27
N ILE A 240 -5.32 -10.07 7.73
CA ILE A 240 -4.33 -9.37 8.55
C ILE A 240 -4.97 -8.08 9.03
N LYS A 241 -5.23 -8.03 10.34
CA LYS A 241 -5.84 -6.88 10.97
C LYS A 241 -4.92 -5.66 10.85
N PRO A 242 -5.49 -4.46 10.89
CA PRO A 242 -4.77 -3.27 10.46
C PRO A 242 -3.80 -2.73 11.51
N HIS A 243 -4.04 -3.05 12.78
CA HIS A 243 -3.07 -2.80 13.84
C HIS A 243 -1.77 -3.58 13.56
N ALA A 244 -1.86 -4.82 13.08
CA ALA A 244 -0.70 -5.64 12.73
C ALA A 244 0.01 -5.09 11.49
N VAL A 245 -0.75 -4.59 10.50
CA VAL A 245 -0.18 -3.89 9.34
C VAL A 245 0.60 -2.64 9.78
N ARG A 246 0.03 -1.80 10.66
CA ARG A 246 0.69 -0.58 11.18
C ARG A 246 1.91 -0.87 12.04
N GLN A 247 1.88 -1.96 12.81
CA GLN A 247 3.03 -2.43 13.59
C GLN A 247 4.10 -3.09 12.71
N GLY A 248 3.85 -3.27 11.42
CA GLY A 248 4.81 -3.87 10.50
C GLY A 248 4.94 -5.40 10.64
N LEU A 249 3.97 -6.05 11.29
CA LEU A 249 3.95 -7.49 11.54
C LEU A 249 3.47 -8.31 10.34
N THR A 250 3.03 -7.65 9.26
CA THR A 250 2.51 -8.32 8.05
C THR A 250 3.48 -9.38 7.53
N GLY A 251 4.78 -9.05 7.43
CA GLY A 251 5.77 -9.99 6.91
C GLY A 251 6.01 -11.17 7.85
N GLU A 252 5.94 -10.97 9.16
CA GLU A 252 6.06 -12.06 10.15
C GLU A 252 4.88 -13.02 10.07
N ILE A 253 3.66 -12.48 10.01
CA ILE A 253 2.44 -13.27 9.84
C ILE A 253 2.48 -14.09 8.54
N VAL A 254 2.90 -13.47 7.43
CA VAL A 254 3.03 -14.14 6.14
C VAL A 254 4.11 -15.24 6.20
N SER A 255 5.27 -14.98 6.81
CA SER A 255 6.31 -15.99 6.99
C SER A 255 5.80 -17.18 7.80
N GLN A 256 5.11 -16.95 8.92
CA GLN A 256 4.56 -18.03 9.74
C GLN A 256 3.56 -18.90 8.98
N ILE A 257 2.71 -18.28 8.15
CA ILE A 257 1.72 -19.00 7.33
C ILE A 257 2.43 -19.90 6.30
N LEU A 258 3.44 -19.37 5.59
CA LEU A 258 4.21 -20.14 4.61
C LEU A 258 5.01 -21.28 5.29
N GLN A 259 5.62 -21.02 6.45
CA GLN A 259 6.36 -22.03 7.23
C GLN A 259 5.47 -23.17 7.75
N LYS A 260 4.18 -22.92 7.97
CA LYS A 260 3.20 -23.95 8.34
C LYS A 260 2.75 -24.81 7.15
N GLY A 261 3.29 -24.58 5.95
CA GLY A 261 3.00 -25.35 4.75
C GLY A 261 1.77 -24.88 3.98
N PHE A 262 1.19 -23.72 4.31
CA PHE A 262 0.13 -23.14 3.52
C PHE A 262 0.68 -22.44 2.29
N ILE A 263 -0.09 -22.48 1.20
CA ILE A 263 0.18 -21.72 -0.02
C ILE A 263 -0.72 -20.49 -0.01
N ILE A 264 -0.18 -19.33 -0.38
CA ILE A 264 -0.97 -18.11 -0.55
C ILE A 264 -1.44 -18.09 -2.00
N SER A 265 -2.70 -18.44 -2.25
CA SER A 265 -3.25 -18.49 -3.61
C SER A 265 -3.58 -17.10 -4.14
N ALA A 266 -3.97 -16.17 -3.26
CA ALA A 266 -4.14 -14.76 -3.61
C ALA A 266 -3.91 -13.87 -2.38
N MET A 267 -3.41 -12.66 -2.62
CA MET A 267 -3.18 -11.64 -1.59
C MET A 267 -3.59 -10.27 -2.13
N LYS A 268 -4.34 -9.50 -1.34
CA LYS A 268 -4.73 -8.14 -1.72
C LYS A 268 -4.82 -7.22 -0.50
N MET A 269 -4.19 -6.05 -0.59
CA MET A 269 -4.41 -4.97 0.36
C MET A 269 -5.66 -4.16 -0.04
N LEU A 270 -6.63 -4.09 0.86
CA LEU A 270 -7.93 -3.47 0.67
C LEU A 270 -8.20 -2.44 1.75
N ARG A 271 -8.70 -1.28 1.35
CA ARG A 271 -9.36 -0.34 2.27
C ARG A 271 -10.85 -0.53 2.10
N ILE A 272 -11.48 -1.23 3.05
CA ILE A 272 -12.90 -1.53 2.98
C ILE A 272 -13.68 -0.40 3.66
N GLU A 273 -14.75 0.03 3.02
CA GLU A 273 -15.62 1.07 3.57
C GLU A 273 -16.45 0.50 4.72
N ARG A 274 -16.82 1.36 5.67
CA ARG A 274 -17.51 0.95 6.89
C ARG A 274 -18.77 0.11 6.63
N PRO A 275 -19.68 0.47 5.69
CA PRO A 275 -20.86 -0.35 5.42
C PRO A 275 -20.50 -1.77 4.97
N ASN A 276 -19.52 -1.90 4.08
CA ASN A 276 -19.04 -3.20 3.59
C ASN A 276 -18.35 -4.01 4.69
N CYS A 277 -17.62 -3.36 5.60
CA CYS A 277 -17.06 -4.02 6.78
C CYS A 277 -18.16 -4.52 7.72
N GLU A 278 -19.18 -3.70 7.98
CA GLU A 278 -20.29 -4.05 8.88
C GLU A 278 -21.10 -5.21 8.31
N GLU A 279 -21.37 -5.24 7.00
CA GLU A 279 -22.00 -6.36 6.31
C GLU A 279 -21.15 -7.64 6.39
N PHE A 280 -19.84 -7.53 6.08
CA PHE A 280 -18.92 -8.67 6.12
C PHE A 280 -18.79 -9.29 7.51
N LEU A 281 -18.84 -8.45 8.55
CA LEU A 281 -18.68 -8.87 9.95
C LEU A 281 -20.02 -9.16 10.64
N ASP A 282 -21.17 -8.94 9.98
CA ASP A 282 -22.49 -9.05 10.59
C ASP A 282 -22.74 -10.43 11.20
N VAL A 283 -22.24 -11.48 10.53
CA VAL A 283 -22.31 -12.88 10.98
C VAL A 283 -21.60 -13.16 12.31
N TYR A 284 -20.72 -12.26 12.77
CA TYR A 284 -19.97 -12.39 14.03
C TYR A 284 -20.56 -11.58 15.18
N LYS A 285 -21.63 -10.80 14.93
CA LYS A 285 -22.32 -10.03 15.98
C LYS A 285 -22.85 -10.96 17.07
N GLY A 286 -22.48 -10.68 18.32
CA GLY A 286 -22.90 -11.47 19.48
C GLY A 286 -22.11 -12.76 19.72
N VAL A 287 -21.20 -13.15 18.81
CA VAL A 287 -20.33 -14.33 18.96
C VAL A 287 -18.92 -13.93 19.40
N ILE A 288 -18.42 -12.80 18.90
CA ILE A 288 -17.09 -12.28 19.26
C ILE A 288 -17.25 -11.13 20.27
N PRO A 289 -16.63 -11.19 21.46
CA PRO A 289 -16.73 -10.14 22.50
C PRO A 289 -16.26 -8.75 22.06
N GLU A 290 -15.36 -8.67 21.08
CA GLU A 290 -14.69 -7.45 20.60
C GLU A 290 -15.52 -6.63 19.58
N PHE A 291 -16.81 -6.96 19.38
CA PHE A 291 -17.67 -6.28 18.43
C PHE A 291 -18.14 -4.89 18.92
N GLU A 292 -17.21 -4.02 19.32
CA GLU A 292 -17.50 -2.59 19.49
C GLU A 292 -17.30 -1.87 18.16
N VAL A 293 -18.43 -1.59 17.51
CA VAL A 293 -18.58 -0.81 16.30
C VAL A 293 -18.02 0.60 16.54
N GLY A 294 -16.80 0.90 16.07
CA GLY A 294 -16.33 2.28 16.23
C GLY A 294 -15.01 2.75 15.63
N ARG A 295 -14.02 1.90 15.32
CA ARG A 295 -12.65 2.45 15.17
C ARG A 295 -11.92 2.03 13.88
N VAL A 296 -11.90 2.99 12.95
CA VAL A 296 -11.01 3.23 11.81
C VAL A 296 -11.35 2.46 10.51
N PRO A 297 -11.17 3.05 9.30
CA PRO A 297 -11.15 2.38 8.01
C PRO A 297 -9.71 2.03 7.68
N VAL A 298 -9.45 0.80 7.30
CA VAL A 298 -8.12 0.26 7.51
C VAL A 298 -7.71 -0.72 6.42
N PRO A 299 -6.40 -0.81 6.10
CA PRO A 299 -5.89 -1.78 5.17
C PRO A 299 -6.07 -3.18 5.75
N MET A 300 -6.91 -3.99 5.12
CA MET A 300 -6.98 -5.43 5.29
C MET A 300 -6.13 -6.08 4.21
N VAL A 301 -5.22 -6.96 4.60
CA VAL A 301 -4.64 -7.91 3.65
C VAL A 301 -5.52 -9.15 3.68
N VAL A 302 -6.25 -9.36 2.60
CA VAL A 302 -7.09 -10.54 2.38
C VAL A 302 -6.20 -11.58 1.69
N MET A 303 -5.99 -12.71 2.36
CA MET A 303 -5.35 -13.88 1.76
C MET A 303 -6.36 -14.99 1.57
N TYR A 304 -6.40 -15.56 0.37
CA TYR A 304 -7.09 -16.81 0.09
C TYR A 304 -6.04 -17.93 0.14
N GLN A 305 -6.30 -19.01 0.88
CA GLN A 305 -5.46 -20.23 0.81
C GLN A 305 -5.65 -20.95 -0.52
#